data_AF-A0A3D5I8L8-F1
#
_entry.id   AF-A0A3D5I8L8-F1
#
_cell.length_a   1.000
_cell.length_b   1.000
_cell.length_c   1.000
_cell.angle_alpha   90.00
_cell.angle_beta   90.00
_cell.angle_gamma   90.00
#
_symmetry.space_group_name_H-M   'P 1'
#
loop_
_entity.id
_entity.type
_entity.pdbx_description
1 polymer ?
#
loop_
_entity_poly.entity_id
_entity_poly.type
_entity_poly.pdbx_seq_one_letter_code
_entity_poly.pdbx_strand_id
1 'polypeptide(L)'
;MAKKLPRITSEVIAAVVLVSSSAFMLPILLMSGTTPEFSGISTEAWLALLWLGLMPSGVAFYLRYLLIKRAGYGFVSYVGYLIPVFAILIGNTWLDEVIMPETVMAMSIIILGLFLTRGAGDFPWTLTSRLTAFRKGLN
;
A
#
# COMPACT_ATOMS: atom_id res chain seq x y z
N MET A 1 6.65 30.36 14.86
CA MET A 1 7.16 30.52 13.47
C MET A 1 6.88 29.27 12.62
N ALA A 2 5.62 28.87 12.40
CA ALA A 2 5.31 27.62 11.67
C ALA A 2 4.06 27.75 10.78
N LYS A 3 4.02 28.79 9.94
CA LYS A 3 2.89 29.01 9.01
C LYS A 3 3.44 29.24 7.61
N LYS A 4 3.89 28.15 6.99
CA LYS A 4 4.13 27.97 5.54
C LYS A 4 4.63 26.53 5.30
N LEU A 5 3.81 25.52 5.65
CA LEU A 5 3.96 24.23 4.99
C LEU A 5 3.37 24.40 3.59
N PRO A 6 4.12 24.14 2.50
CA PRO A 6 3.53 24.11 1.17
C PRO A 6 2.36 23.13 1.19
N ARG A 7 1.20 23.54 0.66
CA ARG A 7 0.05 22.67 0.42
C ARG A 7 0.40 21.72 -0.72
N ILE A 8 1.33 20.79 -0.48
CA ILE A 8 1.67 19.79 -1.48
C ILE A 8 0.42 18.93 -1.64
N THR A 9 -0.14 18.91 -2.85
CA THR A 9 -1.35 18.15 -3.19
C THR A 9 -0.99 16.65 -3.30
N SER A 10 -1.96 15.75 -3.16
CA SER A 10 -1.64 14.29 -3.03
C SER A 10 -1.15 13.73 -4.36
N GLU A 11 -1.63 14.36 -5.43
CA GLU A 11 -1.26 14.22 -6.82
C GLU A 11 0.26 14.44 -6.99
N VAL A 12 0.80 15.54 -6.46
CA VAL A 12 2.23 15.88 -6.59
C VAL A 12 3.11 14.87 -5.86
N ILE A 13 2.71 14.43 -4.66
CA ILE A 13 3.48 13.43 -3.91
C ILE A 13 3.50 12.10 -4.66
N ALA A 14 2.35 11.64 -5.15
CA ALA A 14 2.27 10.41 -5.93
C ALA A 14 3.12 10.50 -7.22
N ALA A 15 3.05 11.62 -7.93
CA ALA A 15 3.83 11.84 -9.15
C ALA A 15 5.34 11.83 -8.87
N VAL A 16 5.80 12.52 -7.81
CA VAL A 16 7.22 12.54 -7.44
C VAL A 16 7.71 11.13 -7.09
N VAL A 17 6.94 10.34 -6.36
CA VAL A 17 7.30 8.96 -6.02
C VAL A 17 7.41 8.12 -7.28
N LEU A 18 6.42 8.12 -8.16
CA LEU A 18 6.43 7.31 -9.38
C LEU A 18 7.56 7.71 -10.34
N VAL A 19 7.79 9.01 -10.53
CA VAL A 19 8.91 9.52 -11.35
C VAL A 19 10.25 9.12 -10.74
N SER A 20 10.40 9.25 -9.41
CA SER A 20 11.62 8.83 -8.73
C SER A 20 11.87 7.33 -8.89
N SER A 21 10.86 6.48 -8.69
CA SER A 21 10.95 5.03 -8.87
C SER A 21 11.33 4.67 -10.31
N SER A 22 10.71 5.32 -11.31
CA SER A 22 11.06 5.12 -12.71
C SER A 22 12.50 5.54 -13.01
N ALA A 23 12.96 6.66 -12.45
CA ALA A 23 14.34 7.13 -12.61
C ALA A 23 15.35 6.18 -11.97
N PHE A 24 15.02 5.59 -10.82
CA PHE A 24 15.84 4.57 -10.16
C PHE A 24 15.93 3.26 -10.95
N MET A 25 14.92 2.95 -11.77
CA MET A 25 14.91 1.71 -12.56
C MET A 25 15.82 1.79 -13.80
N LEU A 26 16.07 2.99 -14.33
CA LEU A 26 16.96 3.22 -15.48
C LEU A 26 18.41 2.73 -15.26
N PRO A 27 19.12 3.08 -14.17
CA PRO A 27 20.49 2.59 -13.97
C PRO A 27 20.54 1.06 -13.79
N ILE A 28 19.49 0.46 -13.21
CA ILE A 28 19.40 -1.00 -13.08
C ILE A 28 19.37 -1.66 -14.46
N LEU A 29 18.59 -1.11 -15.40
CA LEU A 29 18.53 -1.58 -16.79
C LEU A 29 19.87 -1.42 -17.53
N LEU A 30 20.59 -0.32 -17.28
CA LEU A 30 21.90 -0.10 -17.89
C LEU A 30 22.96 -1.07 -17.34
N MET A 31 22.89 -1.39 -16.05
CA MET A 31 23.82 -2.33 -15.40
C MET A 31 23.52 -3.80 -15.73
N SER A 32 22.28 -4.16 -16.08
CA SER A 32 21.92 -5.54 -16.41
C SER A 32 22.49 -6.01 -17.76
N GLY A 33 22.97 -5.10 -18.61
CA GLY A 33 23.53 -5.43 -19.92
C GLY A 33 22.50 -5.96 -20.94
N THR A 34 21.22 -5.91 -20.59
CA THR A 34 20.12 -6.37 -21.45
C THR A 34 19.63 -5.22 -22.34
N THR A 35 19.68 -5.40 -23.66
CA THR A 35 19.03 -4.49 -24.59
C THR A 35 17.54 -4.79 -24.65
N PRO A 36 16.64 -3.80 -24.48
CA PRO A 36 15.21 -4.04 -24.59
C PRO A 36 14.86 -4.43 -26.03
N GLU A 37 14.40 -5.65 -26.23
CA GLU A 37 13.84 -6.09 -27.51
C GLU A 37 12.32 -5.86 -27.49
N PHE A 38 11.86 -4.91 -28.31
CA PHE A 38 10.44 -4.62 -28.45
C PHE A 38 9.76 -5.43 -29.56
N SER A 39 10.55 -6.11 -30.40
CA SER A 39 10.06 -6.98 -31.45
C SER A 39 9.45 -8.25 -30.84
N GLY A 40 8.13 -8.40 -30.97
CA GLY A 40 7.40 -9.57 -30.47
C GLY A 40 6.53 -9.33 -29.24
N ILE A 41 6.50 -8.10 -28.69
CA ILE A 41 5.59 -7.76 -27.60
C ILE A 41 4.16 -7.60 -28.16
N SER A 42 3.23 -8.44 -27.69
CA SER A 42 1.84 -8.41 -28.12
C SER A 42 1.09 -7.17 -27.59
N THR A 43 -0.02 -6.81 -28.22
CA THR A 43 -0.88 -5.71 -27.75
C THR A 43 -1.45 -5.99 -26.35
N GLU A 44 -1.74 -7.25 -26.04
CA GLU A 44 -2.21 -7.69 -24.73
C GLU A 44 -1.17 -7.45 -23.64
N ALA A 45 0.11 -7.70 -23.93
CA ALA A 45 1.20 -7.43 -22.99
C ALA A 45 1.33 -5.93 -22.68
N TRP A 46 1.18 -5.07 -23.70
CA TRP A 46 1.17 -3.62 -23.50
C TRP A 46 -0.02 -3.15 -22.65
N LEU A 47 -1.21 -3.71 -22.90
CA LEU A 47 -2.40 -3.40 -22.12
C LEU A 47 -2.27 -3.88 -20.67
N ALA A 48 -1.73 -5.07 -20.45
CA ALA A 48 -1.44 -5.60 -19.12
C ALA A 48 -0.43 -4.72 -18.38
N LEU A 49 0.63 -4.26 -19.05
CA LEU A 49 1.63 -3.35 -18.49
C LEU A 49 1.00 -2.01 -18.08
N LEU A 50 0.16 -1.42 -18.95
CA LEU A 50 -0.55 -0.19 -18.64
C LEU A 50 -1.51 -0.37 -17.46
N TRP A 51 -2.24 -1.49 -17.41
CA TRP A 51 -3.14 -1.81 -16.31
C TRP A 51 -2.38 -1.93 -14.99
N LEU A 52 -1.27 -2.68 -14.96
CA LEU A 52 -0.42 -2.86 -13.77
C LEU A 52 0.29 -1.57 -13.34
N GLY A 53 0.70 -0.72 -14.29
CA GLY A 53 1.29 0.58 -13.97
C GLY A 53 0.26 1.57 -13.41
N LEU A 54 -0.92 1.64 -14.01
CA LEU A 54 -1.90 2.66 -13.68
C LEU A 54 -2.72 2.30 -12.43
N MET A 55 -3.21 1.06 -12.34
CA MET A 55 -4.19 0.68 -11.30
C MET A 55 -3.53 0.41 -9.94
N PRO A 56 -2.72 -0.65 -9.75
CA PRO A 56 -2.15 -0.97 -8.45
C PRO A 56 -0.98 -0.07 -8.05
N SER A 57 -0.41 0.71 -8.98
CA SER A 57 0.61 1.72 -8.66
C SER A 57 0.01 3.13 -8.71
N GLY A 58 -0.27 3.69 -9.90
CA GLY A 58 -0.74 5.08 -10.03
C GLY A 58 -1.92 5.46 -9.12
N VAL A 59 -3.06 4.79 -9.31
CA VAL A 59 -4.30 5.07 -8.57
C VAL A 59 -4.16 4.68 -7.10
N ALA A 60 -3.55 3.53 -6.80
CA ALA A 60 -3.38 3.09 -5.41
C ALA A 60 -2.49 4.04 -4.59
N PHE A 61 -1.37 4.54 -5.14
CA PHE A 61 -0.52 5.53 -4.47
C PHE A 61 -1.25 6.85 -4.27
N TYR A 62 -2.00 7.32 -5.28
CA TYR A 62 -2.83 8.50 -5.14
C TYR A 62 -3.84 8.37 -3.98
N LEU A 63 -4.60 7.27 -3.96
CA LEU A 63 -5.56 6.96 -2.90
C LEU A 63 -4.88 6.83 -1.54
N ARG A 64 -3.70 6.20 -1.48
CA ARG A 64 -2.91 6.09 -0.26
C ARG A 64 -2.56 7.47 0.30
N TYR A 65 -2.04 8.38 -0.52
CA TYR A 65 -1.70 9.73 -0.07
C TYR A 65 -2.93 10.58 0.25
N LEU A 66 -4.02 10.40 -0.48
CA LEU A 66 -5.31 11.03 -0.17
C LEU A 66 -5.82 10.57 1.20
N LEU A 67 -5.75 9.27 1.48
CA LEU A 67 -6.20 8.67 2.73
C LEU A 67 -5.32 9.08 3.91
N ILE A 68 -4.00 9.15 3.71
CA ILE A 68 -3.06 9.71 4.69
C ILE A 68 -3.46 11.13 5.08
N LYS A 69 -3.80 11.98 4.10
CA LYS A 69 -4.20 13.37 4.39
C LYS A 69 -5.54 13.49 5.09
N ARG A 70 -6.50 12.59 4.80
CA ARG A 70 -7.86 12.66 5.34
C ARG A 70 -8.03 11.94 6.68
N ALA A 71 -7.44 10.75 6.83
CA ALA A 71 -7.64 9.86 7.97
C ALA A 71 -6.36 9.66 8.82
N GLY A 72 -5.22 10.20 8.38
CA GLY A 72 -3.93 10.06 9.05
C GLY A 72 -3.22 8.74 8.74
N TYR A 73 -1.93 8.67 9.12
CA TYR A 73 -1.08 7.51 8.87
C TYR A 73 -1.53 6.24 9.60
N GLY A 74 -2.09 6.36 10.82
CA GLY A 74 -2.56 5.22 11.59
C GLY A 74 -3.65 4.41 10.87
N PHE A 75 -4.66 5.10 10.33
CA PHE A 75 -5.73 4.46 9.55
C PHE A 75 -5.18 3.72 8.32
N VAL A 76 -4.26 4.36 7.60
CA VAL A 76 -3.66 3.80 6.37
C VAL A 76 -2.83 2.55 6.69
N SER A 77 -2.16 2.50 7.86
CA SER A 77 -1.48 1.28 8.30
C SER A 77 -2.43 0.11 8.52
N TYR A 78 -3.64 0.35 9.05
CA TYR A 78 -4.64 -0.71 9.21
C TYR A 78 -5.09 -1.29 7.89
N VAL A 79 -5.33 -0.43 6.89
CA VAL A 79 -5.63 -0.89 5.52
C VAL A 79 -4.49 -1.76 4.99
N GLY A 80 -3.24 -1.38 5.26
CA GLY A 80 -2.06 -2.17 4.90
C GLY A 80 -2.04 -3.58 5.51
N TYR A 81 -2.55 -3.75 6.73
CA TYR A 81 -2.61 -5.06 7.38
C TYR A 81 -3.69 -5.99 6.83
N LEU A 82 -4.66 -5.44 6.10
CA LEU A 82 -5.68 -6.25 5.43
C LEU A 82 -5.18 -6.80 4.09
N ILE A 83 -4.07 -6.28 3.55
CA ILE A 83 -3.53 -6.69 2.24
C ILE A 83 -3.35 -8.22 2.14
N PRO A 84 -2.71 -8.91 3.10
CA PRO A 84 -2.53 -10.36 3.01
C PRO A 84 -3.87 -11.11 2.96
N VAL A 85 -4.87 -10.65 3.73
CA VAL A 85 -6.18 -11.31 3.82
C VAL A 85 -6.89 -11.22 2.48
N PHE A 86 -6.91 -10.02 1.89
CA PHE A 86 -7.46 -9.82 0.55
C PHE A 86 -6.66 -10.57 -0.52
N ALA A 87 -5.35 -10.68 -0.38
CA ALA A 87 -4.51 -11.41 -1.33
C ALA A 87 -4.93 -12.90 -1.41
N ILE A 88 -5.09 -13.59 -0.28
CA ILE A 88 -5.55 -14.99 -0.27
C ILE A 88 -6.98 -15.11 -0.80
N LEU A 89 -7.89 -14.23 -0.35
CA LEU A 89 -9.28 -14.28 -0.76
C LEU A 89 -9.41 -14.12 -2.28
N ILE A 90 -8.81 -13.07 -2.84
CA ILE A 90 -8.85 -12.80 -4.29
C ILE A 90 -8.08 -13.87 -5.07
N GLY A 91 -6.91 -14.29 -4.60
CA GLY A 91 -6.10 -15.33 -5.23
C GLY A 91 -6.88 -16.64 -5.39
N ASN A 92 -7.55 -17.09 -4.34
CA ASN A 92 -8.38 -18.30 -4.41
C ASN A 92 -9.67 -18.11 -5.22
N THR A 93 -10.37 -16.97 -5.09
CA THR A 93 -11.68 -16.80 -5.74
C THR A 93 -11.61 -16.38 -7.21
N TRP A 94 -10.54 -15.70 -7.62
CA TRP A 94 -10.44 -15.08 -8.95
C TRP A 94 -9.29 -15.65 -9.78
N LEU A 95 -8.17 -16.04 -9.14
CA LEU A 95 -7.02 -16.66 -9.82
C LEU A 95 -7.04 -18.20 -9.71
N ASP A 96 -8.05 -18.77 -9.05
CA ASP A 96 -8.19 -20.20 -8.78
C ASP A 96 -6.95 -20.83 -8.11
N GLU A 97 -6.23 -20.06 -7.29
CA GLU A 97 -5.07 -20.55 -6.56
C GLU A 97 -5.46 -21.52 -5.45
N VAL A 98 -4.81 -22.68 -5.40
CA VAL A 98 -5.04 -23.67 -4.35
C VAL A 98 -4.44 -23.16 -3.04
N ILE A 99 -5.29 -22.97 -2.02
CA ILE A 99 -4.84 -22.60 -0.68
C ILE A 99 -4.16 -23.80 -0.02
N MET A 100 -2.83 -23.82 -0.04
CA MET A 100 -2.06 -24.83 0.67
C MET A 100 -2.03 -24.54 2.19
N PRO A 101 -1.88 -25.57 3.04
CA PRO A 101 -1.82 -25.40 4.50
C PRO A 101 -0.73 -24.41 4.95
N GLU A 102 0.39 -24.34 4.24
CA GLU A 102 1.49 -23.41 4.49
C GLU A 102 1.04 -21.95 4.40
N THR A 103 0.18 -21.64 3.42
CA THR A 103 -0.40 -20.30 3.22
C THR A 103 -1.29 -19.90 4.40
N VAL A 104 -2.06 -20.86 4.95
CA VAL A 104 -2.90 -20.64 6.13
C VAL A 104 -2.04 -20.44 7.40
N MET A 105 -0.95 -21.20 7.55
CA MET A 105 -0.01 -21.02 8.66
C MET A 105 0.67 -19.63 8.59
N ALA A 106 1.15 -19.23 7.42
CA ALA A 106 1.75 -17.90 7.22
C ALA A 106 0.76 -16.78 7.55
N MET A 107 -0.49 -16.90 7.08
CA MET A 107 -1.57 -15.95 7.41
C MET A 107 -1.80 -15.86 8.92
N SER A 108 -1.86 -17.01 9.60
CA SER A 108 -2.06 -17.08 11.04
C SER A 108 -0.92 -16.36 11.79
N ILE A 109 0.33 -16.55 11.36
CA ILE A 109 1.50 -15.86 11.95
C ILE A 109 1.40 -14.34 11.76
N ILE A 110 1.01 -13.87 10.57
CA ILE A 110 0.85 -12.42 10.29
C ILE A 110 -0.24 -11.82 11.20
N ILE A 111 -1.39 -12.49 11.32
CA ILE A 111 -2.49 -12.04 12.18
C ILE A 111 -2.05 -12.01 13.65
N LEU A 112 -1.35 -13.05 14.12
CA LEU A 112 -0.81 -13.08 15.49
C LEU A 112 0.19 -11.96 15.73
N GLY A 113 1.13 -11.73 14.81
CA GLY A 113 2.09 -10.62 14.88
C GLY A 113 1.41 -9.26 14.92
N LEU A 114 0.31 -9.09 14.18
CA LEU A 114 -0.52 -7.90 14.23
C LEU A 114 -1.15 -7.71 15.62
N PHE A 115 -1.77 -8.75 16.19
CA PHE A 115 -2.36 -8.68 17.53
C PHE A 115 -1.33 -8.38 18.62
N LEU A 116 -0.11 -8.92 18.51
CA LEU A 116 0.96 -8.66 19.47
C LEU A 116 1.49 -7.22 19.37
N THR A 117 1.59 -6.68 18.17
CA THR A 117 2.16 -5.34 17.93
C THR A 117 1.14 -4.23 18.16
N ARG A 118 -0.16 -4.51 17.95
CA ARG A 118 -1.26 -3.56 18.13
C ARG A 118 -2.12 -4.04 19.28
N GLY A 119 -1.89 -3.49 20.48
CA GLY A 119 -2.76 -3.76 21.62
C GLY A 119 -4.22 -3.39 21.32
N ALA A 120 -5.17 -4.09 21.93
CA ALA A 120 -6.61 -3.93 21.66
C ALA A 120 -7.17 -2.49 21.82
N GLY A 121 -6.42 -1.57 22.44
CA GLY A 121 -6.79 -0.17 22.63
C GLY A 121 -6.40 0.79 21.49
N ASP A 122 -5.58 0.36 20.53
CA ASP A 122 -5.07 1.23 19.46
C ASP A 122 -5.97 1.26 18.21
N PHE A 123 -7.01 0.42 18.17
CA PHE A 123 -7.94 0.36 17.05
C PHE A 123 -8.77 1.66 16.97
N PRO A 124 -8.82 2.33 15.81
CA PRO A 124 -9.31 3.69 15.67
C PRO A 124 -10.82 3.86 15.92
N TRP A 125 -11.58 2.77 15.95
CA TRP A 125 -13.02 2.77 16.30
C TRP A 125 -13.30 2.38 17.76
N THR A 126 -12.29 2.02 18.56
CA THR A 126 -12.51 1.66 19.96
C THR A 126 -12.72 2.90 20.82
N LEU A 127 -13.79 2.91 21.64
CA LEU A 127 -14.12 4.01 22.55
C LEU A 127 -12.95 4.40 23.47
N THR A 128 -12.06 3.46 23.76
CA THR A 128 -10.87 3.63 24.62
C THR A 128 -9.93 4.72 24.12
N SER A 129 -9.78 4.88 22.80
CA SER A 129 -8.97 5.94 22.18
C SER A 129 -9.57 7.34 22.41
N ARG A 130 -10.90 7.44 22.40
CA ARG A 130 -11.64 8.68 22.69
C ARG A 130 -11.63 9.03 24.18
N LEU A 131 -11.74 8.03 25.05
CA LEU A 131 -11.72 8.22 26.51
C LEU A 131 -10.33 8.61 27.02
N THR A 132 -9.26 8.06 26.44
CA THR A 132 -7.88 8.47 26.78
C THR A 132 -7.56 9.87 26.26
N ALA A 133 -8.00 10.24 25.05
CA ALA A 133 -7.87 11.61 24.54
C ALA A 133 -8.66 12.62 25.39
N PHE A 134 -9.89 12.28 25.80
CA PHE A 134 -10.71 13.12 26.70
C PHE A 134 -10.09 13.29 28.08
N ARG A 135 -9.61 12.19 28.70
CA ARG A 135 -8.91 12.22 30.00
C ARG A 135 -7.62 13.05 29.97
N LYS A 136 -6.89 13.05 28.85
CA LYS A 136 -5.65 13.82 28.68
C LYS A 136 -5.88 15.32 28.42
N GLY A 137 -7.10 15.73 28.06
CA GLY A 137 -7.50 17.13 27.93
C GLY A 137 -8.15 17.73 29.17
N LEU A 138 -8.38 16.92 30.22
CA LEU A 138 -8.91 17.35 31.51
C LEU A 138 -7.84 17.55 32.60
N ASN A 139 -6.57 17.24 32.29
CA ASN A 139 -5.39 17.53 33.12
C ASN A 139 -4.49 18.53 32.40
#